data_AF-A0A9E2R8B9-F1
#
_entry.id   AF-A0A9E2R8B9-F1
#
_cell.length_a   1.000
_cell.length_b   1.000
_cell.length_c   1.000
_cell.angle_alpha   90.00
_cell.angle_beta   90.00
_cell.angle_gamma   90.00
#
_symmetry.space_group_name_H-M   'P 1'
#
loop_
_entity.id
_entity.type
_entity.pdbx_description
1 polymer ?
#
loop_
_entity_poly.entity_id
_entity_poly.type
_entity_poly.pdbx_seq_one_letter_code
_entity_poly.pdbx_strand_id
1 'polypeptide(L)'
;MMCGIGSGTVFLSNNSASFVGANAPAASFNTTGAYHRYRMTITPGSGARLFIDGNQILSMPFGSTGVTASRRGSFGDTSICQTSQTRLRSVVLTLPPQCGFDFNEDCVADFFDYLDFVAAFADNDMRADFNQDGVLDFFDYLDFVAFIAAGCG
;
A
#
# COMPACT_ATOMS: atom_id res chain seq x y z
N MET A 1 -2.02 8.11 -2.15
CA MET A 1 -3.28 8.28 -1.38
C MET A 1 -2.97 9.02 -0.08
N MET A 2 -3.92 9.75 0.50
CA MET A 2 -3.71 10.42 1.78
C MET A 2 -4.91 10.36 2.71
N CYS A 3 -4.59 10.35 4.01
CA CYS A 3 -5.49 10.60 5.11
C CYS A 3 -5.04 11.88 5.82
N GLY A 4 -5.94 12.86 5.89
CA GLY A 4 -5.69 14.13 6.56
C GLY A 4 -6.50 14.28 7.84
N ILE A 5 -5.88 14.87 8.86
CA ILE A 5 -6.45 15.10 10.19
C ILE A 5 -6.50 16.59 10.49
N GLY A 6 -7.67 17.09 10.91
CA GLY A 6 -7.84 18.41 11.49
C GLY A 6 -8.64 18.33 12.79
N SER A 7 -8.64 19.40 13.59
CA SER A 7 -9.22 19.40 14.95
C SER A 7 -10.68 18.94 15.04
N GLY A 8 -11.46 19.06 13.97
CA GLY A 8 -12.85 18.61 13.92
C GLY A 8 -13.22 17.81 12.67
N THR A 9 -12.24 17.44 11.85
CA THR A 9 -12.48 16.86 10.54
C THR A 9 -11.41 15.85 10.19
N VAL A 10 -11.80 14.77 9.53
CA VAL A 10 -10.89 13.86 8.84
C VAL A 10 -11.27 13.80 7.37
N PHE A 11 -10.30 13.57 6.49
CA PHE A 11 -10.57 13.37 5.08
C PHE A 11 -9.67 12.31 4.46
N LEU A 12 -10.12 11.82 3.31
CA LEU A 12 -9.50 10.77 2.53
C LEU A 12 -9.35 11.30 1.09
N SER A 13 -8.17 11.20 0.47
CA SER A 13 -7.99 11.53 -0.95
C SER A 13 -7.03 10.61 -1.73
N ASN A 14 -7.29 10.46 -3.02
CA ASN A 14 -6.50 9.69 -3.97
C ASN A 14 -5.57 10.54 -4.86
N ASN A 15 -5.53 11.86 -4.70
CA ASN A 15 -4.62 12.75 -5.45
C ASN A 15 -3.70 13.55 -4.50
N SER A 16 -2.65 14.17 -5.03
CA SER A 16 -1.65 14.91 -4.26
C SER A 16 -2.08 16.34 -3.88
N ALA A 17 -3.20 16.83 -4.40
CA ALA A 17 -3.63 18.22 -4.27
C ALA A 17 -4.83 18.42 -3.33
N SER A 18 -5.43 17.35 -2.79
CA SER A 18 -6.62 17.52 -1.97
C SER A 18 -6.32 17.97 -0.53
N PHE A 19 -7.14 18.89 -0.06
CA PHE A 19 -7.29 19.28 1.33
C PHE A 19 -8.79 19.26 1.66
N VAL A 20 -9.17 19.50 2.90
CA VAL A 20 -10.60 19.66 3.27
C VAL A 20 -11.21 20.76 2.39
N GLY A 21 -12.15 20.40 1.50
CA GLY A 21 -12.79 21.31 0.55
C GLY A 21 -12.45 21.11 -0.93
N ALA A 22 -11.46 20.27 -1.26
CA ALA A 22 -11.06 19.97 -2.63
C ALA A 22 -11.73 18.69 -3.21
N ASN A 23 -13.03 18.49 -2.95
CA ASN A 23 -13.81 17.28 -3.30
C ASN A 23 -13.31 15.96 -2.70
N ALA A 24 -12.42 16.00 -1.70
CA ALA A 24 -12.08 14.83 -0.90
C ALA A 24 -13.25 14.45 0.02
N PRO A 25 -13.67 13.17 0.08
CA PRO A 25 -14.55 12.69 1.13
C PRO A 25 -14.02 13.09 2.51
N ALA A 26 -14.86 13.80 3.27
CA ALA A 26 -14.53 14.30 4.60
C ALA A 26 -15.68 14.01 5.56
N ALA A 27 -15.34 13.82 6.83
CA ALA A 27 -16.29 13.57 7.91
C ALA A 27 -15.93 14.42 9.12
N SER A 28 -16.96 14.92 9.80
CA SER A 28 -16.79 15.57 11.10
C SER A 28 -16.40 14.52 12.14
N PHE A 29 -15.28 14.75 12.80
CA PHE A 29 -14.76 13.89 13.86
C PHE A 29 -13.91 14.73 14.80
N ASN A 30 -14.21 14.71 16.10
CA ASN A 30 -13.38 15.41 17.07
C ASN A 30 -12.08 14.63 17.26
N THR A 31 -10.96 15.23 16.84
CA THR A 31 -9.62 14.61 16.92
C THR A 31 -8.82 15.12 18.12
N THR A 32 -9.43 15.93 18.97
CA THR A 32 -8.76 16.62 20.09
C THR A 32 -9.05 15.94 21.43
N GLY A 33 -8.16 16.14 22.40
CA GLY A 33 -8.38 15.75 23.79
C GLY A 33 -8.27 14.26 24.11
N ALA A 34 -8.05 13.39 23.11
CA ALA A 34 -7.87 11.95 23.30
C ALA A 34 -6.96 11.33 22.23
N TYR A 35 -6.39 10.17 22.54
CA TYR A 35 -5.73 9.33 21.54
C TYR A 35 -6.77 8.49 20.82
N HIS A 36 -6.70 8.48 19.49
CA HIS A 36 -7.53 7.65 18.63
C HIS A 36 -6.68 6.69 17.81
N ARG A 37 -7.23 5.52 17.48
CA ARG A 37 -6.61 4.56 16.56
C ARG A 37 -7.14 4.79 15.15
N TYR A 38 -6.29 5.35 14.30
CA TYR A 38 -6.56 5.49 12.88
C TYR A 38 -6.05 4.26 12.13
N ARG A 39 -6.90 3.68 11.30
CA ARG A 39 -6.53 2.58 10.40
C ARG A 39 -7.05 2.88 9.01
N MET A 40 -6.14 3.00 8.05
CA MET A 40 -6.46 3.05 6.64
C MET A 40 -6.23 1.66 6.04
N THR A 41 -7.25 1.10 5.39
CA THR A 41 -7.11 -0.14 4.61
C THR A 41 -7.23 0.21 3.14
N ILE A 42 -6.32 -0.32 2.33
CA ILE A 42 -6.35 -0.20 0.88
C ILE A 42 -6.56 -1.62 0.33
N THR A 43 -7.60 -1.80 -0.48
CA THR A 43 -7.95 -3.11 -1.05
C THR A 43 -7.97 -2.99 -2.58
N PRO A 44 -7.17 -3.81 -3.30
CA PRO A 44 -7.20 -3.88 -4.76
C PRO A 44 -8.62 -3.97 -5.30
N GLY A 45 -8.93 -3.22 -6.37
CA GLY A 45 -10.26 -3.18 -6.98
C GLY A 45 -11.36 -2.47 -6.17
N SER A 46 -11.19 -2.25 -4.87
CA SER A 46 -12.21 -1.62 -4.00
C SER A 46 -11.87 -0.20 -3.55
N GLY A 47 -10.59 0.18 -3.53
CA GLY A 47 -10.14 1.49 -3.06
C GLY A 47 -9.70 1.48 -1.60
N ALA A 48 -10.02 2.55 -0.85
CA ALA A 48 -9.58 2.69 0.52
C ALA A 48 -10.69 3.05 1.50
N ARG A 49 -10.49 2.65 2.75
CA ARG A 49 -11.40 2.90 3.88
C ARG A 49 -10.59 3.41 5.06
N LEU A 50 -11.13 4.41 5.75
CA LEU A 50 -10.59 4.94 6.99
C LEU A 50 -11.48 4.49 8.14
N PHE A 51 -10.85 3.88 9.13
CA PHE A 51 -11.46 3.53 10.41
C PHE A 51 -10.85 4.38 11.51
N ILE A 52 -11.68 4.82 12.45
CA ILE A 52 -11.25 5.46 13.69
C ILE A 52 -11.87 4.69 14.85
N ASP A 53 -11.02 4.22 15.76
CA ASP A 53 -11.41 3.38 16.91
C ASP A 53 -12.25 2.15 16.52
N GLY A 54 -11.97 1.60 15.35
CA GLY A 54 -12.66 0.42 14.80
C GLY A 54 -13.88 0.74 13.93
N ASN A 55 -14.43 1.95 14.00
CA ASN A 55 -15.59 2.36 13.21
C ASN A 55 -15.15 2.90 11.84
N GLN A 56 -15.79 2.44 10.76
CA GLN A 56 -15.53 3.01 9.43
C GLN A 56 -16.11 4.42 9.34
N ILE A 57 -15.27 5.40 9.02
CA ILE A 57 -15.65 6.81 8.93
C ILE A 57 -15.74 7.29 7.48
N LEU A 58 -14.78 6.87 6.65
CA LEU A 58 -14.74 7.26 5.24
C LEU A 58 -14.38 6.07 4.35
N SER A 59 -14.83 6.14 3.09
CA SER A 59 -14.39 5.25 2.02
C SER A 59 -14.23 6.05 0.73
N MET A 60 -13.27 5.65 -0.09
CA MET A 60 -13.11 6.15 -1.46
C MET A 60 -12.81 4.98 -2.40
N PRO A 61 -13.31 4.98 -3.64
CA PRO A 61 -12.77 4.12 -4.68
C PRO A 61 -11.36 4.57 -5.09
N PHE A 62 -10.60 3.72 -5.77
CA PHE A 62 -9.40 4.18 -6.46
C PHE A 62 -9.75 5.23 -7.52
N GLY A 63 -8.79 6.12 -7.80
CA GLY A 63 -8.93 7.10 -8.87
C GLY A 63 -9.06 6.44 -10.24
N SER A 64 -9.46 7.23 -11.23
CA SER A 64 -9.67 6.77 -12.61
C SER A 64 -8.45 6.01 -13.18
N THR A 65 -8.71 4.98 -13.98
CA THR A 65 -7.72 4.33 -14.84
C THR A 65 -6.98 5.37 -15.70
N GLY A 66 -5.65 5.25 -15.82
CA GLY A 66 -4.82 6.11 -16.70
C GLY A 66 -4.03 7.22 -16.01
N VAL A 67 -4.12 7.36 -14.68
CA VAL A 67 -3.17 8.19 -13.89
C VAL A 67 -2.11 7.31 -13.25
N THR A 68 -0.85 7.75 -13.27
CA THR A 68 0.25 7.06 -12.60
C THR A 68 -0.06 6.89 -11.12
N ALA A 69 -0.24 5.64 -10.69
CA ALA A 69 -0.47 5.32 -9.30
C ALA A 69 0.76 5.69 -8.47
N SER A 70 0.55 6.36 -7.34
CA SER A 70 1.63 6.57 -6.37
C SER A 70 1.67 5.40 -5.40
N ARG A 71 2.86 4.81 -5.22
CA ARG A 71 3.15 3.83 -4.15
C ARG A 71 3.24 4.46 -2.74
N ARG A 72 2.80 5.72 -2.59
CA ARG A 72 2.90 6.47 -1.32
C ARG A 72 1.53 6.67 -0.67
N GLY A 73 1.47 6.36 0.62
CA GLY A 73 0.41 6.77 1.54
C GLY A 73 0.89 7.93 2.40
N SER A 74 0.18 9.06 2.39
CA SER A 74 0.46 10.18 3.30
C SER A 74 -0.50 10.16 4.47
N PHE A 75 0.02 10.29 5.68
CA PHE A 75 -0.76 10.46 6.90
C PHE A 75 -0.24 11.67 7.64
N GLY A 76 -1.12 12.61 7.96
CA GLY A 76 -0.70 13.82 8.61
C GLY A 76 -1.84 14.72 8.98
N ASP A 77 -1.51 15.77 9.71
CA ASP A 77 -2.45 16.84 9.95
C ASP A 77 -2.42 17.83 8.78
N THR A 78 -3.53 18.51 8.57
CA THR A 78 -3.66 19.52 7.51
C THR A 78 -3.79 20.93 8.08
N SER A 79 -3.19 21.17 9.24
CA SER A 79 -3.12 22.51 9.79
C SER A 79 -2.23 23.37 8.88
N ILE A 80 -2.86 24.31 8.17
CA ILE A 80 -2.14 25.35 7.44
C ILE A 80 -1.62 26.34 8.50
N CYS A 81 -0.34 26.72 8.41
CA CYS A 81 0.30 27.75 9.26
C CYS A 81 0.58 27.37 10.74
N GLN A 82 1.42 26.35 10.96
CA GLN A 82 2.41 26.26 12.06
C GLN A 82 1.96 26.00 13.50
N THR A 83 0.79 25.42 13.79
CA THR A 83 0.56 24.82 15.12
C THR A 83 -0.17 23.49 15.03
N SER A 84 0.52 22.49 14.47
CA SER A 84 0.12 21.10 14.70
C SER A 84 0.26 20.79 16.19
N GLN A 85 -0.85 20.43 16.84
CA GLN A 85 -0.83 19.81 18.16
C GLN A 85 -0.98 18.29 18.07
N THR A 86 -0.95 17.74 16.84
CA THR A 86 -1.15 16.32 16.59
C THR A 86 0.06 15.55 17.08
N ARG A 87 -0.14 14.64 18.04
CA ARG A 87 0.92 13.77 18.54
C ARG A 87 0.82 12.39 17.91
N LEU A 88 1.84 12.01 17.14
CA LEU A 88 1.98 10.65 16.63
C LEU A 88 2.56 9.75 17.72
N ARG A 89 1.85 8.70 18.10
CA ARG A 89 2.32 7.72 19.09
C ARG A 89 3.09 6.55 18.46
N SER A 90 2.54 5.99 17.39
CA SER A 90 3.12 4.84 16.69
C SER A 90 2.52 4.72 15.30
N VAL A 91 3.30 4.20 14.35
CA VAL A 91 2.83 3.79 13.02
C VAL A 91 3.07 2.30 12.89
N VAL A 92 2.05 1.57 12.45
CA VAL A 92 2.15 0.16 12.07
C VAL A 92 1.73 0.08 10.62
N LEU A 93 2.66 -0.35 9.76
CA LEU A 93 2.38 -0.66 8.36
C LEU A 93 2.20 -2.18 8.24
N THR A 94 0.99 -2.62 7.91
CA THR A 94 0.72 -4.01 7.57
C THR A 94 0.54 -4.08 6.06
N LEU A 95 1.52 -4.66 5.38
CA LEU A 95 1.35 -5.04 3.99
C LEU A 95 0.52 -6.34 3.98
N PRO A 96 -0.39 -6.52 3.00
CA PRO A 96 -0.96 -7.84 2.80
C PRO A 96 0.20 -8.84 2.65
N PRO A 97 0.02 -10.11 3.09
CA PRO A 97 0.98 -11.15 2.74
C PRO A 97 1.22 -11.01 1.24
N GLN A 98 2.48 -10.87 0.80
CA GLN A 98 2.79 -10.82 -0.61
C GLN A 98 2.43 -12.20 -1.18
N CYS A 99 1.19 -12.25 -1.64
CA CYS A 99 0.58 -13.40 -2.22
C CYS A 99 1.01 -13.36 -3.68
N GLY A 100 2.20 -13.86 -3.95
CA GLY A 100 2.70 -14.01 -5.31
C GLY A 100 4.08 -13.41 -5.45
N PHE A 101 4.88 -14.16 -6.17
CA PHE A 101 6.14 -13.72 -6.72
C PHE A 101 5.85 -12.68 -7.80
N ASP A 102 6.34 -11.46 -7.58
CA ASP A 102 6.26 -10.31 -8.48
C ASP A 102 7.70 -9.95 -8.87
N PHE A 103 8.25 -10.68 -9.83
CA PHE A 103 9.66 -10.60 -10.23
C PHE A 103 9.99 -9.32 -10.95
N ASN A 104 9.04 -8.81 -11.73
CA ASN A 104 9.21 -7.57 -12.49
C ASN A 104 8.75 -6.33 -11.70
N GLU A 105 8.30 -6.53 -10.47
CA GLU A 105 7.87 -5.50 -9.51
C GLU A 105 6.74 -4.62 -10.04
N ASP A 106 5.85 -5.14 -10.88
CA ASP A 106 4.72 -4.40 -11.45
C ASP A 106 3.46 -4.39 -10.55
N CYS A 107 3.55 -5.06 -9.40
CA CYS A 107 2.49 -5.26 -8.40
C CYS A 107 1.37 -6.22 -8.84
N VAL A 108 1.59 -7.02 -9.88
CA VAL A 108 0.67 -8.03 -10.38
C VAL A 108 1.44 -9.35 -10.54
N ALA A 109 1.28 -10.25 -9.57
CA ALA A 109 1.82 -11.60 -9.70
C ALA A 109 1.04 -12.39 -10.77
N ASP A 110 1.62 -12.56 -11.96
CA ASP A 110 1.01 -13.27 -13.08
C ASP A 110 2.03 -14.11 -13.90
N PHE A 111 1.66 -14.47 -15.14
CA PHE A 111 2.51 -15.30 -16.00
C PHE A 111 3.75 -14.55 -16.51
N PHE A 112 3.71 -13.23 -16.59
CA PHE A 112 4.85 -12.43 -17.02
C PHE A 112 5.99 -12.46 -16.00
N ASP A 113 5.71 -12.58 -14.71
CA ASP A 113 6.75 -12.81 -13.69
C ASP A 113 7.54 -14.10 -13.92
N TYR A 114 6.83 -15.18 -14.30
CA TYR A 114 7.48 -16.44 -14.65
C TYR A 114 8.37 -16.29 -15.88
N LEU A 115 7.91 -15.58 -16.92
CA LEU A 115 8.71 -15.34 -18.13
C LEU A 115 9.96 -14.50 -17.82
N ASP A 116 9.82 -13.47 -17.01
CA ASP A 116 10.93 -12.60 -16.62
C ASP A 116 11.94 -13.35 -15.75
N PHE A 117 11.50 -14.24 -14.85
CA PHE A 117 12.38 -15.15 -14.11
C PHE A 117 13.15 -16.09 -15.04
N VAL A 118 12.46 -16.76 -15.98
CA VAL A 118 13.10 -17.69 -16.92
C VAL A 118 14.14 -16.98 -17.78
N ALA A 119 13.86 -15.74 -18.21
CA ALA A 119 14.81 -14.93 -18.94
C ALA A 119 16.04 -14.60 -18.08
N ALA A 120 15.85 -14.13 -16.84
CA ALA A 120 16.95 -13.85 -15.91
C ALA A 120 17.80 -15.09 -15.62
N PHE A 121 17.16 -16.24 -15.39
CA PHE A 121 17.83 -17.52 -15.17
C PHE A 121 18.68 -17.93 -16.36
N ALA A 122 18.14 -17.81 -17.59
CA ALA A 122 18.87 -18.14 -18.82
C ALA A 122 20.07 -17.21 -19.09
N ASP A 123 19.98 -15.95 -18.64
CA ASP A 123 21.03 -14.95 -18.78
C ASP A 123 22.09 -15.00 -17.66
N ASN A 124 22.02 -15.98 -16.76
CA ASN A 124 22.82 -16.08 -15.53
C ASN A 124 22.75 -14.82 -14.64
N ASP A 125 21.58 -14.17 -14.58
CA ASP A 125 21.36 -13.04 -13.70
C ASP A 125 21.11 -13.53 -12.26
N MET A 126 21.95 -13.10 -11.32
CA MET A 126 21.84 -13.46 -9.90
C MET A 126 20.54 -12.98 -9.24
N ARG A 127 19.71 -12.17 -9.89
CA ARG A 127 18.33 -11.93 -9.44
C ARG A 127 17.48 -13.21 -9.47
N ALA A 128 17.87 -14.22 -10.23
CA ALA A 128 17.21 -15.52 -10.30
C ALA A 128 17.74 -16.55 -9.27
N ASP A 129 18.73 -16.19 -8.44
CA ASP A 129 19.14 -16.97 -7.26
C ASP A 129 18.03 -16.86 -6.19
N PHE A 130 17.08 -17.79 -6.28
CA PHE A 130 15.81 -17.74 -5.58
C PHE A 130 15.97 -18.21 -4.13
N ASN A 131 16.82 -19.21 -3.89
CA ASN A 131 17.08 -19.72 -2.55
C ASN A 131 18.17 -18.90 -1.81
N GLN A 132 18.85 -18.00 -2.51
CA GLN A 132 19.86 -17.06 -2.00
C GLN A 132 21.09 -17.76 -1.42
N ASP A 133 21.47 -18.90 -1.99
CA ASP A 133 22.67 -19.63 -1.57
C ASP A 133 23.97 -19.11 -2.23
N GLY A 134 23.83 -18.17 -3.18
CA GLY A 134 24.93 -17.54 -3.90
C GLY A 134 25.37 -18.30 -5.15
N VAL A 135 24.67 -19.36 -5.55
CA VAL A 135 24.93 -20.16 -6.73
C VAL A 135 23.66 -20.27 -7.56
N LEU A 136 23.62 -19.60 -8.71
CA LEU A 136 22.51 -19.77 -9.64
C LEU A 136 22.55 -21.14 -10.31
N ASP A 137 21.64 -22.04 -9.91
CA ASP A 137 21.55 -23.39 -10.44
C ASP A 137 20.12 -23.94 -10.54
N PHE A 138 19.98 -25.21 -10.89
CA PHE A 138 18.67 -25.83 -11.12
C PHE A 138 17.77 -25.85 -9.87
N PHE A 139 18.34 -25.80 -8.66
CA PHE A 139 17.56 -25.77 -7.43
C PHE A 139 16.78 -24.46 -7.28
N ASP A 140 17.31 -23.32 -7.75
CA ASP A 140 16.56 -22.06 -7.78
C ASP A 140 15.30 -22.16 -8.63
N TYR A 141 15.41 -22.77 -9.80
CA TYR A 141 14.27 -22.98 -10.69
C TYR A 141 13.20 -23.87 -10.04
N LEU A 142 13.63 -24.95 -9.35
CA LEU A 142 12.70 -25.85 -8.67
C LEU A 142 12.00 -25.17 -7.50
N ASP A 143 12.74 -24.45 -6.67
CA ASP A 143 12.19 -23.74 -5.52
C ASP A 143 11.22 -22.64 -5.97
N PHE A 144 11.55 -21.97 -7.08
CA PHE A 144 10.69 -20.99 -7.71
C PHE A 144 9.36 -21.60 -8.20
N VAL A 145 9.41 -22.71 -8.94
CA VAL A 145 8.20 -23.40 -9.42
C VAL A 145 7.37 -23.96 -8.26
N ALA A 146 8.02 -24.50 -7.23
CA ALA A 146 7.35 -24.99 -6.03
C ALA A 146 6.63 -23.86 -5.28
N PHE A 147 7.24 -22.67 -5.20
CA PHE A 147 6.63 -21.49 -4.60
C PHE A 147 5.37 -21.05 -5.35
N ILE A 148 5.42 -20.96 -6.69
CA ILE A 148 4.23 -20.64 -7.49
C ILE A 148 3.14 -21.71 -7.32
N ALA A 149 3.52 -22.99 -7.36
CA ALA A 149 2.56 -24.10 -7.28
C ALA A 149 1.87 -24.23 -5.91
N ALA A 150 2.56 -23.82 -4.83
CA ALA A 150 1.96 -23.76 -3.49
C ALA A 150 0.82 -22.72 -3.41
N GLY A 151 0.85 -21.72 -4.30
CA GLY A 151 -0.14 -20.66 -4.35
C GLY A 151 -0.14 -19.78 -3.09
N CYS A 152 -1.05 -18.83 -3.09
CA CYS A 152 -1.24 -17.89 -2.00
C CYS A 152 -2.37 -18.41 -1.10
N GLY A 153 -2.01 -18.87 0.11
CA GLY A 153 -2.98 -19.30 1.13
C GLY A 153 -3.71 -18.13 1.78
#